data_AF-A0A3L6RK02-F1
#
_entry.id   AF-A0A3L6RK02-F1
#
_cell.length_a   1.000
_cell.length_b   1.000
_cell.length_c   1.000
_cell.angle_alpha   90.00
_cell.angle_beta   90.00
_cell.angle_gamma   90.00
#
_symmetry.space_group_name_H-M   'P 1'
#
loop_
_entity.id
_entity.type
_entity.pdbx_description
1 polymer ?
#
loop_
_entity_poly.entity_id
_entity_poly.type
_entity_poly.pdbx_seq_one_letter_code
_entity_poly.pdbx_strand_id
1 'polypeptide(L)'
;MAAGEEEGQARQIDRASEPAVAARRRKPQGWKCMPFIIANETFEKAASFGVAANLTTYLVKRFSIGQLQATNITNIFFATLNLTPLLGAFISDSYLGRFKTLAYGCFATLLQPDSPKKKQFSKINPAKSHY
;
A
#
# COMPACT_ATOMS: atom_id res chain seq x y z
N MET A 1 37.44 46.09 -6.90
CA MET A 1 37.81 45.16 -7.99
C MET A 1 38.71 44.09 -7.35
N ALA A 2 38.31 42.85 -7.11
CA ALA A 2 37.08 42.09 -7.27
C ALA A 2 37.15 40.88 -6.29
N ALA A 3 35.99 40.39 -5.82
CA ALA A 3 35.64 39.04 -5.32
C ALA A 3 36.60 38.32 -4.34
N GLY A 4 36.24 37.92 -3.11
CA GLY A 4 34.91 37.62 -2.57
C GLY A 4 34.47 36.19 -2.93
N GLU A 5 34.64 35.27 -1.96
CA GLU A 5 33.90 34.00 -1.78
C GLU A 5 34.13 32.88 -2.80
N GLU A 6 34.78 31.76 -2.40
CA GLU A 6 34.44 30.37 -2.81
C GLU A 6 35.11 29.34 -1.85
N GLU A 7 34.70 29.30 -0.58
CA GLU A 7 34.85 28.10 0.25
C GLU A 7 33.45 27.58 0.61
N GLY A 8 33.07 26.41 0.08
CA GLY A 8 31.76 25.82 0.36
C GLY A 8 31.39 24.57 -0.44
N GLN A 9 32.33 23.90 -1.09
CA GLN A 9 32.05 22.72 -1.91
C GLN A 9 32.19 21.43 -1.09
N ALA A 10 31.35 21.30 -0.06
CA ALA A 10 31.08 20.05 0.63
C ALA A 10 29.60 19.69 0.46
N ARG A 11 29.32 18.43 0.07
CA ARG A 11 28.01 17.76 0.01
C ARG A 11 27.19 17.90 -1.27
N GLN A 12 27.81 17.59 -2.41
CA GLN A 12 27.05 17.18 -3.60
C GLN A 12 27.28 15.68 -3.85
N ILE A 13 26.74 14.86 -2.93
CA ILE A 13 26.47 13.46 -3.21
C ILE A 13 25.02 13.39 -3.67
N ASP A 14 24.87 13.20 -4.97
CA ASP A 14 23.61 13.02 -5.69
C ASP A 14 22.73 11.94 -5.04
N ARG A 15 21.75 12.38 -4.23
CA ARG A 15 20.57 11.59 -3.85
C ARG A 15 19.40 11.96 -4.76
N ALA A 16 19.65 11.95 -6.06
CA ALA A 16 18.64 12.20 -7.09
C ALA A 16 18.13 10.86 -7.66
N SER A 17 17.21 10.21 -6.95
CA SER A 17 16.10 9.44 -7.57
C SER A 17 15.18 8.84 -6.51
N GLU A 18 14.28 9.65 -5.95
CA GLU A 18 12.91 9.17 -5.76
C GLU A 18 12.00 10.18 -6.46
N PRO A 19 11.23 9.79 -7.48
CA PRO A 19 10.15 10.64 -7.95
C PRO A 19 9.12 10.67 -6.83
N ALA A 20 9.25 11.66 -5.95
CA ALA A 20 8.20 12.07 -5.04
C ALA A 20 6.94 12.25 -5.90
N VAL A 21 6.02 11.29 -5.75
CA VAL A 21 4.70 11.25 -6.37
C VAL A 21 4.16 12.66 -6.33
N ALA A 22 4.09 13.32 -7.49
CA ALA A 22 3.65 14.70 -7.62
C ALA A 22 2.34 14.84 -6.85
N ALA A 23 2.43 15.48 -5.68
CA ALA A 23 1.36 15.56 -4.72
C ALA A 23 0.29 16.49 -5.30
N ARG A 24 -0.60 15.92 -6.13
CA ARG A 24 -1.85 16.54 -6.53
C ARG A 24 -2.54 16.93 -5.23
N ARG A 25 -2.64 18.23 -4.95
CA ARG A 25 -3.37 18.77 -3.79
C ARG A 25 -4.82 18.29 -3.89
N ARG A 26 -5.11 17.13 -3.29
CA ARG A 26 -6.48 16.62 -3.18
C ARG A 26 -7.16 17.51 -2.15
N LYS A 27 -8.27 18.17 -2.55
CA LYS A 27 -9.16 18.80 -1.58
C LYS A 27 -9.50 17.75 -0.53
N PRO A 28 -9.24 17.97 0.77
CA PRO A 28 -9.51 16.98 1.80
C PRO A 28 -11.02 16.79 1.88
N GLN A 29 -11.53 15.74 1.22
CA GLN A 29 -12.93 15.30 1.36
C GLN A 29 -13.14 14.53 2.67
N GLY A 30 -12.41 14.90 3.73
CA GLY A 30 -12.28 14.13 4.97
C GLY A 30 -13.63 13.84 5.63
N TRP A 31 -14.59 14.75 5.48
CA TRP A 31 -15.93 14.64 6.08
C TRP A 31 -16.74 13.46 5.51
N LYS A 32 -16.55 13.13 4.22
CA LYS A 32 -17.20 11.95 3.61
C LYS A 32 -16.45 10.66 3.91
N CYS A 33 -15.12 10.71 4.10
CA CYS A 33 -14.31 9.53 4.40
C CYS A 33 -14.38 9.12 5.88
N MET A 34 -14.59 10.07 6.79
CA MET A 34 -14.64 9.84 8.24
C MET A 34 -15.59 8.71 8.66
N PRO A 35 -16.88 8.66 8.23
CA PRO A 35 -17.77 7.58 8.65
C PRO A 35 -17.34 6.20 8.15
N PHE A 36 -16.73 6.10 6.96
CA PHE A 36 -16.26 4.82 6.44
C PHE A 36 -15.08 4.27 7.25
N ILE A 37 -14.16 5.15 7.67
CA ILE A 37 -13.01 4.75 8.50
C ILE A 37 -13.49 4.29 9.88
N ILE A 38 -14.39 5.07 10.50
CA ILE A 38 -14.96 4.71 11.81
C ILE A 38 -15.75 3.40 11.73
N ALA A 39 -16.58 3.22 10.69
CA ALA A 39 -17.35 2.00 10.51
C ALA A 39 -16.43 0.79 10.33
N ASN A 40 -15.36 0.91 9.55
CA ASN A 40 -14.37 -0.15 9.37
C ASN A 40 -13.68 -0.51 10.69
N GLU A 41 -13.18 0.49 11.42
CA GLU A 41 -12.53 0.28 12.72
C GLU A 41 -13.49 -0.41 13.70
N THR A 42 -14.73 0.09 13.80
CA THR A 42 -15.74 -0.46 14.71
C THR A 42 -16.09 -1.89 14.33
N PHE A 43 -16.22 -2.18 13.03
CA PHE A 43 -16.50 -3.53 12.54
C PHE A 43 -15.36 -4.50 12.84
N GLU A 44 -14.10 -4.07 12.65
CA GLU A 44 -12.92 -4.88 12.98
C GLU A 44 -12.88 -5.22 14.47
N LYS A 45 -13.14 -4.23 15.35
CA LYS A 45 -13.23 -4.48 16.80
C LYS A 45 -14.41 -5.39 17.17
N ALA A 46 -15.59 -5.13 16.60
CA ALA A 46 -16.79 -5.93 16.88
C ALA A 46 -16.62 -7.40 16.46
N ALA A 47 -16.05 -7.64 15.27
CA ALA A 47 -15.75 -8.99 14.80
C ALA A 47 -14.74 -9.69 15.72
N SER A 48 -13.67 -8.99 16.11
CA SER A 48 -12.64 -9.53 17.01
C SER A 48 -13.21 -9.93 18.36
N PHE A 49 -14.02 -9.07 18.99
CA PHE A 49 -14.65 -9.37 20.27
C PHE A 49 -15.72 -10.48 20.15
N GLY A 50 -16.51 -10.50 19.08
CA GLY A 50 -17.50 -11.55 18.84
C GLY A 50 -16.87 -12.93 18.68
N VAL A 51 -15.79 -13.02 17.92
CA VAL A 51 -15.02 -14.27 17.76
C VAL A 51 -14.37 -14.67 19.08
N ALA A 52 -13.72 -13.75 19.79
CA ALA A 52 -13.07 -14.04 21.07
C ALA A 52 -14.07 -14.53 22.14
N ALA A 53 -15.26 -13.93 22.21
CA ALA A 53 -16.32 -14.34 23.14
C ALA A 53 -16.85 -15.75 22.84
N ASN A 54 -17.10 -16.04 21.56
CA ASN A 54 -17.54 -17.36 21.12
C ASN A 54 -16.46 -18.42 21.38
N LEU A 55 -15.20 -18.12 21.06
CA LEU A 55 -14.06 -19.00 21.30
C LEU A 55 -13.89 -19.32 22.79
N THR A 56 -13.85 -18.30 23.65
CA THR A 56 -13.70 -18.48 25.10
C THR A 56 -14.83 -19.32 25.68
N THR A 57 -16.08 -19.04 25.28
CA THR A 57 -17.26 -19.79 25.73
C THR A 57 -17.20 -21.25 25.28
N TYR A 58 -16.74 -21.51 24.06
CA TYR A 58 -16.62 -22.87 23.53
C TYR A 58 -15.55 -23.67 24.26
N LEU A 59 -14.38 -23.07 24.53
CA LEU A 59 -13.29 -23.71 25.28
C LEU A 59 -13.71 -24.12 26.70
N VAL A 60 -14.46 -23.26 27.38
CA VAL A 60 -14.92 -23.51 28.75
C VAL A 60 -16.08 -24.51 28.79
N LYS A 61 -17.09 -24.35 27.92
CA LYS A 61 -18.33 -25.15 27.99
C LYS A 61 -18.23 -26.51 27.29
N ARG A 62 -17.52 -26.60 26.17
CA ARG A 62 -17.48 -27.83 25.35
C ARG A 62 -16.22 -28.63 25.56
N PHE A 63 -15.10 -27.93 25.71
CA PHE A 63 -13.80 -28.56 25.95
C PHE A 63 -13.50 -28.75 27.44
N SER A 64 -14.31 -28.18 28.35
CA SER A 64 -14.15 -28.26 29.81
C SER A 64 -12.73 -27.89 30.28
N ILE A 65 -12.05 -27.04 29.52
CA ILE A 65 -10.72 -26.54 29.86
C ILE A 65 -10.90 -25.48 30.96
N GLY A 66 -10.02 -25.49 31.96
CA GLY A 66 -10.07 -24.54 33.07
C GLY A 66 -10.03 -23.09 32.60
N GLN A 67 -10.77 -22.21 33.29
CA GLN A 67 -10.93 -20.80 32.91
C GLN A 67 -9.58 -20.09 32.66
N LEU A 68 -8.58 -20.37 33.49
CA LEU A 68 -7.22 -19.84 33.36
C LEU A 68 -6.56 -20.20 32.02
N GLN A 69 -6.72 -21.46 31.58
CA GLN A 69 -6.16 -21.91 30.31
C GLN A 69 -6.95 -21.36 29.12
N ALA A 70 -8.28 -21.26 29.21
CA ALA A 70 -9.10 -20.62 28.18
C ALA A 70 -8.70 -19.15 27.96
N THR A 71 -8.48 -18.40 29.04
CA THR A 71 -7.99 -17.01 28.96
C THR A 71 -6.62 -16.92 28.30
N ASN A 72 -5.69 -17.84 28.60
CA ASN A 72 -4.38 -17.85 27.94
C ASN A 72 -4.51 -18.05 26.42
N ILE A 73 -5.37 -18.97 25.97
CA ILE A 73 -5.63 -19.21 24.55
C ILE A 73 -6.24 -17.96 23.89
N THR A 74 -7.21 -17.33 24.54
CA THR A 74 -7.82 -16.08 24.05
C THR A 74 -6.81 -14.92 24.00
N ASN A 75 -5.88 -14.83 24.96
CA ASN A 75 -4.81 -13.83 24.91
C ASN A 75 -3.83 -14.08 23.75
N ILE A 76 -3.49 -15.34 23.46
CA ILE A 76 -2.66 -15.71 22.29
C ILE A 76 -3.40 -15.36 20.99
N PHE A 77 -4.72 -15.54 20.95
CA PHE A 77 -5.54 -15.10 19.83
C PHE A 77 -5.43 -13.58 19.61
N PHE A 78 -5.58 -12.76 20.66
CA PHE A 78 -5.36 -11.31 20.57
C PHE A 78 -3.93 -10.94 20.18
N ALA A 79 -2.92 -11.65 20.68
CA ALA A 79 -1.54 -11.46 20.26
C ALA A 79 -1.36 -11.71 18.75
N THR A 80 -2.03 -12.73 18.21
CA THR A 80 -2.01 -13.06 16.78
C THR A 80 -2.69 -11.97 15.95
N LEU A 81 -3.82 -11.43 16.39
CA LEU A 81 -4.49 -10.32 15.70
C LEU A 81 -3.60 -9.07 15.62
N ASN A 82 -2.83 -8.76 16.66
CA ASN A 82 -1.88 -7.65 16.67
C ASN A 82 -0.60 -7.94 15.86
N LEU A 83 -0.17 -9.20 15.80
CA LEU A 83 1.00 -9.63 15.01
C LEU A 83 0.69 -9.69 13.51
N THR A 84 -0.54 -10.04 13.14
CA THR A 84 -0.99 -10.19 11.75
C THR A 84 -0.70 -8.97 10.87
N PRO A 85 -1.00 -7.71 11.26
CA PRO A 85 -0.65 -6.55 10.45
C PRO A 85 0.87 -6.33 10.33
N LEU A 86 1.67 -6.70 11.33
CA LEU A 86 3.14 -6.65 11.25
C LEU A 86 3.67 -7.65 10.24
N LEU A 87 3.16 -8.89 10.27
CA LEU A 87 3.50 -9.91 9.28
C LEU A 87 2.98 -9.53 7.89
N GLY A 88 1.78 -8.97 7.79
CA GLY A 88 1.21 -8.47 6.55
C GLY A 88 2.03 -7.33 5.95
N ALA A 89 2.51 -6.41 6.79
CA ALA A 89 3.44 -5.35 6.39
C ALA A 89 4.77 -5.93 5.91
N PHE A 90 5.38 -6.86 6.66
CA PHE A 90 6.63 -7.51 6.27
C PHE A 90 6.53 -8.25 4.93
N ILE A 91 5.44 -9.01 4.73
CA ILE A 91 5.15 -9.70 3.46
C ILE A 91 4.92 -8.67 2.36
N SER A 92 4.16 -7.61 2.63
CA SER A 92 3.92 -6.51 1.68
C SER A 92 5.23 -5.85 1.25
N ASP A 93 6.09 -5.49 2.20
CA ASP A 93 7.40 -4.87 1.96
C ASP A 93 8.33 -5.80 1.18
N SER A 94 8.27 -7.10 1.44
CA SER A 94 9.02 -8.12 0.71
C SER A 94 8.51 -8.34 -0.72
N TYR A 95 7.20 -8.18 -0.96
CA TYR A 95 6.57 -8.44 -2.27
C TYR A 95 6.46 -7.22 -3.20
N LEU A 96 6.39 -5.98 -2.68
CA LEU A 96 5.96 -4.81 -3.47
C LEU A 96 7.06 -4.01 -4.20
N GLY A 97 8.34 -4.42 -4.15
CA GLY A 97 9.40 -3.64 -4.82
C GLY A 97 9.66 -3.95 -6.30
N ARG A 98 9.39 -5.18 -6.78
CA ARG A 98 9.85 -5.61 -8.12
C ARG A 98 9.00 -6.68 -8.80
N PHE A 99 8.40 -7.59 -8.05
CA PHE A 99 7.75 -8.79 -8.60
C PHE A 99 6.52 -8.48 -9.47
N LYS A 100 5.69 -7.50 -9.11
CA LYS A 100 4.48 -7.19 -9.89
C LYS A 100 4.79 -6.53 -11.22
N THR A 101 5.67 -5.52 -11.25
CA THR A 101 6.13 -4.88 -12.48
C THR A 101 6.94 -5.82 -13.36
N LEU A 102 7.79 -6.70 -12.79
CA LEU A 102 8.44 -7.76 -13.56
C LEU A 102 7.43 -8.77 -14.10
N ALA A 103 6.46 -9.23 -13.30
CA ALA A 103 5.48 -10.22 -13.75
C ALA A 103 4.62 -9.67 -14.91
N TYR A 104 4.13 -8.44 -14.80
CA TYR A 104 3.39 -7.80 -15.90
C TYR A 104 4.29 -7.49 -17.09
N GLY A 105 5.54 -7.03 -16.87
CA GLY A 105 6.50 -6.76 -17.93
C GLY A 105 6.91 -8.03 -18.70
N CYS A 106 7.24 -9.10 -17.99
CA CYS A 106 7.55 -10.41 -18.56
C CYS A 106 6.34 -10.99 -19.28
N PHE A 107 5.15 -10.96 -18.68
CA PHE A 107 3.94 -11.47 -19.33
C PHE A 107 3.59 -10.66 -20.59
N ALA A 108 3.68 -9.33 -20.55
CA ALA A 108 3.44 -8.48 -21.71
C ALA A 108 4.47 -8.69 -22.82
N THR A 109 5.74 -8.94 -22.46
CA THR A 109 6.83 -9.22 -23.43
C THR A 109 6.68 -10.60 -24.06
N LEU A 110 6.23 -11.61 -23.30
CA LEU A 110 6.03 -12.99 -23.78
C LEU A 110 4.74 -13.11 -24.62
N LEU A 111 3.74 -12.25 -24.38
CA LEU A 111 2.47 -12.23 -25.12
C LEU A 111 2.49 -11.33 -26.37
N GLN A 112 3.61 -10.66 -26.69
CA GLN A 112 3.72 -9.86 -27.92
C GLN A 112 4.36 -10.69 -29.04
N PRO A 113 3.56 -11.26 -29.97
CA PRO A 113 4.08 -11.61 -31.29
C PRO A 113 4.48 -10.32 -32.00
N ASP A 114 5.72 -10.30 -32.50
CA ASP A 114 6.36 -9.23 -33.27
C ASP A 114 5.37 -8.35 -34.04
N SER A 115 5.21 -7.10 -33.61
CA SER A 115 4.40 -6.12 -34.32
C SER A 115 5.24 -4.85 -34.57
N PRO A 116 5.71 -4.64 -35.82
CA PRO A 116 6.66 -3.59 -36.15
C PRO A 116 6.07 -2.18 -36.02
N LYS A 117 6.81 -1.30 -35.35
CA LYS A 117 6.51 0.14 -35.20
C LYS A 117 6.37 0.82 -36.58
N LYS A 118 5.18 1.30 -36.94
CA LYS A 118 5.02 2.27 -38.03
C LYS A 118 3.89 3.28 -37.77
N LYS A 119 4.21 4.55 -38.07
CA LYS A 119 3.35 5.72 -38.37
C LYS A 119 2.98 6.66 -37.21
N GLN A 120 3.99 7.34 -36.65
CA GLN A 120 3.85 8.60 -35.92
C GLN A 120 4.27 9.82 -36.78
N PHE A 121 3.86 9.87 -38.06
CA PHE A 121 4.30 10.94 -38.97
C PHE A 121 3.23 11.36 -39.99
N SER A 122 1.96 11.53 -39.60
CA SER A 122 0.95 12.08 -40.53
C SER A 122 -0.01 13.12 -39.98
N LYS A 123 0.23 13.66 -38.79
CA LYS A 123 -0.58 14.79 -38.28
C LYS A 123 0.30 15.95 -37.88
N ILE A 124 1.06 16.44 -38.86
CA ILE A 124 1.63 17.79 -38.84
C ILE A 124 1.05 18.48 -40.06
N ASN A 125 0.43 19.65 -39.82
CA ASN A 125 0.11 20.73 -40.74
C ASN A 125 -1.33 20.90 -41.33
N PRO A 126 -1.72 22.17 -41.62
CA PRO A 126 -2.92 22.82 -41.04
C PRO A 126 -3.67 23.69 -42.07
N ALA A 127 -4.92 23.41 -42.44
CA ALA A 127 -5.58 24.28 -43.41
C ALA A 127 -7.10 24.28 -43.35
N LYS A 128 -7.64 25.52 -43.30
CA LYS A 128 -9.01 26.00 -43.58
C LYS A 128 -10.02 25.78 -42.45
N SER A 129 -10.45 26.75 -41.64
CA SER A 129 -10.68 28.21 -41.80
C SER A 129 -11.47 28.60 -43.05
N HIS A 130 -12.67 29.16 -42.83
CA HIS A 130 -13.69 29.62 -43.80
C HIS A 130 -14.48 28.47 -44.47
N TYR A 131 -15.80 28.32 -44.33
CA TYR A 131 -16.91 29.19 -43.95
C TYR A 131 -17.92 28.42 -43.09
#